data_AF-A0A1V6GR11-F1
#
_entry.id   AF-A0A1V6GR11-F1
#
_cell.length_a   1.000
_cell.length_b   1.000
_cell.length_c   1.000
_cell.angle_alpha   90.00
_cell.angle_beta   90.00
_cell.angle_gamma   90.00
#
_symmetry.space_group_name_H-M   'P 1'
#
loop_
_entity.id
_entity.type
_entity.pdbx_description
1 polymer ?
#
loop_
_entity_poly.entity_id
_entity_poly.type
_entity_poly.pdbx_seq_one_letter_code
_entity_poly.pdbx_strand_id
1 'polypeptide(L)' 'MTLSDLRKQKNLTRTELAAKVGVSESYIFHLERGVRKPSHDTMIKLAEALGVSERDFYSFMRSFSSSESQIQ' A
#
# COMPACT_ATOMS: atom_id res chain seq x y z
N MET A 1 11.01 2.53 -4.96
CA MET A 1 9.63 2.89 -5.33
C MET A 1 8.73 2.54 -4.16
N THR A 2 7.96 3.51 -3.67
CA THR A 2 7.11 3.42 -2.48
C THR A 2 5.64 3.36 -2.85
N LEU A 3 4.74 3.08 -1.89
CA LEU A 3 3.30 3.19 -2.10
C LEU A 3 2.88 4.61 -2.55
N SER A 4 3.55 5.64 -2.01
CA SER A 4 3.35 7.03 -2.40
C SER A 4 3.75 7.28 -3.85
N ASP A 5 4.85 6.67 -4.31
CA ASP A 5 5.32 6.80 -5.69
C ASP A 5 4.32 6.16 -6.67
N LEU A 6 3.84 4.95 -6.36
CA LEU A 6 2.81 4.26 -7.15
C LEU A 6 1.53 5.10 -7.28
N ARG A 7 1.05 5.65 -6.16
CA ARG A 7 -0.14 6.51 -6.17
C ARG A 7 0.07 7.75 -7.05
N LYS A 8 1.22 8.42 -6.92
CA LYS A 8 1.56 9.61 -7.72
C LYS A 8 1.68 9.28 -9.20
N GLN A 9 2.24 8.13 -9.58
CA GLN A 9 2.29 7.67 -10.97
C GLN A 9 0.89 7.48 -11.58
N LYS A 10 -0.10 7.17 -10.74
CA LYS A 10 -1.52 7.10 -11.16
C LYS A 10 -2.26 8.43 -11.06
N ASN A 11 -1.57 9.52 -10.71
CA ASN A 11 -2.17 10.85 -10.50
C ASN A 11 -3.34 10.85 -9.50
N LEU A 12 -3.31 9.95 -8.52
CA LEU A 12 -4.34 9.87 -7.49
C LEU A 12 -3.93 10.69 -6.27
N THR A 13 -4.87 11.38 -5.64
CA THR A 13 -4.76 11.85 -4.26
C THR A 13 -4.94 10.70 -3.28
N ARG A 14 -4.58 10.89 -2.01
CA ARG A 14 -4.79 9.87 -0.97
C ARG A 14 -6.28 9.57 -0.78
N THR A 15 -7.12 10.60 -0.83
CA THR A 15 -8.58 10.47 -0.72
C THR A 15 -9.15 9.65 -1.87
N GLU A 16 -8.69 9.87 -3.11
CA GLU A 16 -9.15 9.09 -4.27
C GLU A 16 -8.70 7.62 -4.21
N LEU A 17 -7.45 7.37 -3.79
CA LEU A 17 -6.98 6.00 -3.58
C LEU A 17 -7.78 5.31 -2.47
N ALA A 18 -8.01 6.00 -1.35
CA ALA A 18 -8.78 5.49 -0.23
C ALA A 18 -10.22 5.14 -0.66
N ALA A 19 -10.87 6.01 -1.43
CA ALA A 19 -12.21 5.77 -1.97
C ALA A 19 -12.24 4.54 -2.92
N LYS A 20 -11.25 4.39 -3.79
CA LYS A 20 -11.13 3.22 -4.69
C LYS A 20 -10.96 1.90 -3.94
N VAL A 21 -10.24 1.92 -2.83
CA VAL A 21 -9.92 0.74 -2.02
C VAL A 21 -11.00 0.45 -0.96
N GLY A 22 -11.85 1.43 -0.64
CA GLY A 22 -12.87 1.32 0.40
C GLY A 22 -12.31 1.46 1.81
N VAL A 23 -11.33 2.35 2.01
CA VAL A 23 -10.69 2.65 3.30
C VAL A 23 -10.66 4.15 3.57
N SER A 24 -10.17 4.57 4.73
CA SER A 24 -10.01 6.00 5.05
C SER A 24 -8.73 6.60 4.44
N GLU A 25 -8.75 7.90 4.16
CA GLU A 25 -7.55 8.64 3.73
C GLU A 25 -6.41 8.52 4.74
N SER A 26 -6.74 8.64 6.04
CA SER A 26 -5.79 8.48 7.14
C SER A 26 -5.14 7.09 7.14
N TYR A 27 -5.89 6.04 6.78
CA TYR A 27 -5.33 4.70 6.65
C TYR A 27 -4.29 4.63 5.52
N ILE A 28 -4.59 5.21 4.35
CA ILE A 28 -3.61 5.34 3.25
C ILE A 28 -2.38 6.15 3.70
N PHE A 29 -2.57 7.26 4.41
CA PHE A 29 -1.46 8.04 4.96
C PHE A 29 -0.52 7.21 5.85
N HIS A 30 -1.08 6.40 6.74
CA HIS A 30 -0.28 5.51 7.60
C HIS A 30 0.39 4.37 6.82
N LEU A 31 -0.28 3.83 5.80
CA LEU A 31 0.32 2.83 4.90
C LEU A 31 1.52 3.41 4.13
N GLU A 32 1.38 4.61 3.56
CA GLU A 32 2.47 5.28 2.81
C GLU A 32 3.71 5.53 3.67
N ARG A 33 3.53 5.68 4.98
CA ARG A 33 4.62 5.88 5.96
C ARG A 33 5.17 4.56 6.53
N GLY A 34 4.61 3.42 6.15
CA GLY A 34 4.98 2.11 6.71
C GLY A 34 4.55 1.91 8.17
N VAL A 35 3.71 2.79 8.72
CA VAL A 35 3.23 2.72 10.12
C VAL A 35 2.21 1.60 10.30
N ARG A 36 1.49 1.24 9.23
CA ARG A 36 0.51 0.16 9.23
C ARG A 36 0.83 -0.84 8.12
N LYS A 37 0.47 -2.10 8.36
CA LYS A 37 0.44 -3.15 7.35
C LYS A 37 -1.01 -3.35 6.88
N PRO A 38 -1.27 -3.44 5.57
CA PRO A 38 -2.60 -3.74 5.07
C PRO A 38 -2.96 -5.21 5.33
N SER A 39 -4.26 -5.50 5.46
CA SER A 39 -4.73 -6.88 5.37
C SER A 39 -4.48 -7.43 3.96
N HIS A 40 -4.58 -8.75 3.80
CA HIS A 40 -4.45 -9.37 2.47
C HIS A 40 -5.51 -8.85 1.49
N ASP A 41 -6.77 -8.73 1.92
CA ASP A 41 -7.85 -8.17 1.10
C ASP A 41 -7.58 -6.71 0.68
N THR A 42 -7.16 -5.85 1.62
CA THR A 42 -6.78 -4.46 1.29
C THR A 42 -5.58 -4.43 0.35
N MET A 43 -4.64 -5.37 0.49
CA MET A 43 -3.47 -5.46 -0.38
C MET A 43 -3.87 -5.75 -1.83
N ILE A 44 -4.80 -6.69 -2.05
CA ILE A 44 -5.35 -7.01 -3.37
C ILE A 44 -6.01 -5.77 -3.97
N LYS A 45 -6.92 -5.12 -3.21
CA LYS A 45 -7.61 -3.89 -3.64
C LYS A 45 -6.64 -2.75 -3.97
N LEU A 46 -5.55 -2.61 -3.23
CA LEU A 46 -4.50 -1.63 -3.50
C LEU A 46 -3.76 -1.96 -4.80
N ALA A 47 -3.40 -3.22 -5.02
CA ALA A 47 -2.74 -3.67 -6.23
C ALA A 47 -3.61 -3.41 -7.47
N GLU A 48 -4.90 -3.75 -7.39
CA GLU A 48 -5.90 -3.47 -8.42
C GLU A 48 -6.05 -1.97 -8.69
N ALA A 49 -6.27 -1.16 -7.64
CA ALA A 49 -6.45 0.29 -7.76
C ALA A 49 -5.20 1.00 -8.34
N LEU A 50 -4.02 0.43 -8.11
CA LEU A 50 -2.74 0.93 -8.61
C LEU A 50 -2.30 0.24 -9.90
N GLY A 51 -3.07 -0.70 -10.44
CA GLY A 51 -2.76 -1.42 -11.67
C GLY A 51 -1.40 -2.10 -11.65
N VAL A 52 -1.03 -2.71 -10.52
CA VAL A 52 0.20 -3.50 -10.35
C VAL A 52 -0.16 -4.92 -9.94
N SER A 53 0.73 -5.88 -10.19
CA SER A 53 0.50 -7.25 -9.74
C SER A 53 0.59 -7.35 -8.21
N GLU A 54 -0.17 -8.28 -7.61
CA GLU A 54 -0.06 -8.58 -6.17
C GLU A 54 1.37 -8.95 -5.78
N ARG A 55 2.09 -9.68 -6.64
CA ARG A 55 3.48 -10.06 -6.42
C ARG A 55 4.38 -8.83 -6.30
N ASP A 56 4.24 -7.87 -7.21
CA ASP A 56 5.05 -6.66 -7.19
C ASP A 56 4.71 -5.83 -5.94
N PHE A 57 3.41 -5.68 -5.64
CA PHE A 57 2.95 -4.99 -4.45
C PHE A 57 3.48 -5.61 -3.15
N TYR A 58 3.46 -6.95 -3.05
CA TYR A 58 3.99 -7.68 -1.90
C TYR A 58 5.50 -7.47 -1.74
N SER A 59 6.26 -7.48 -2.83
CA SER A 59 7.70 -7.21 -2.84
C SER A 59 8.00 -5.79 -2.33
N PHE A 60 7.20 -4.79 -2.75
CA PHE A 60 7.30 -3.42 -2.25
C PHE A 60 7.03 -3.36 -0.75
N MET A 61 5.93 -3.95 -0.27
CA MET A 61 5.56 -3.93 1.15
C MET A 61 6.57 -4.67 2.06
N ARG A 62 7.19 -5.76 1.58
CA ARG A 62 8.20 -6.51 2.32
C ARG A 62 9.49 -5.71 2.54
N SER A 63 9.86 -4.88 1.56
CA SER A 63 11.05 -4.03 1.62
C SER A 63 10.95 -2.94 2.70
N PHE A 64 9.74 -2.60 3.16
CA PHE A 64 9.51 -1.70 4.30
C PHE A 64 9.53 -2.41 5.68
N SER A 65 9.50 -3.74 5.71
CA SER A 65 9.43 -4.54 6.95
C SER A 65 10.79 -5.05 7.43
N SER A 66 11.90 -4.73 6.77
CA SER A 66 13.23 -5.26 7.09
C SER A 66 13.90 -4.67 8.35
N SER A 67 13.13 -4.06 9.26
CA SER A 67 13.59 -3.73 10.61
C SER A 67 12.74 -4.36 11.72
N GLU A 68 12.01 -5.45 11.45
CA GLU A 68 11.49 -6.33 12.50
C GLU A 68 11.81 -7.78 12.17
N SER A 69 12.71 -8.33 13.00
CA SER A 69 13.11 -9.72 13.05
C SER A 69 11.88 -10.64 12.99
N GLN A 70 11.91 -11.58 12.06
CA GLN A 70 11.18 -12.83 12.24
C GLN A 70 11.75 -13.52 13.48
N ILE A 71 11.02 -13.50 14.59
CA ILE A 71 11.13 -14.54 15.61
C ILE A 71 9.91 -15.43 15.39
N GLN A 72 10.14 -16.52 14.65
CA GLN A 72 9.45 -17.77 14.94
C GLN A 72 10.03 -18.34 16.22
#